data_AF-A0A7H4MKV3-F1
#
_entry.id   AF-A0A7H4MKV3-F1
#
_cell.length_a   1.000
_cell.length_b   1.000
_cell.length_c   1.000
_cell.angle_alpha   90.00
_cell.angle_beta   90.00
_cell.angle_gamma   90.00
#
_symmetry.space_group_name_H-M   'P 1'
#
loop_
_entity.id
_entity.type
_entity.pdbx_description
1 polymer ?
#
loop_
_entity_poly.entity_id
_entity_poly.type
_entity_poly.pdbx_seq_one_letter_code
_entity_poly.pdbx_strand_id
1 'polypeptide(L)'
;MTLSQDILAELAEIAPGSPLDQARAVRDAATRHAQGSYEVLFSQQDADFPLDERFAVAAKVAKLHQADALAAHYAGFGLADPTTDRLVPALAFARLLHLHPRRSYPRRAAHLNRRGLEPAGHCHPGATGGLCQLPEPTAAGPAGAEP
;
A
#
# COMPACT_ATOMS: atom_id res chain seq x y z
N MET A 1 1.74 26.53 -4.82
CA MET A 1 3.19 26.26 -4.74
C MET A 1 3.45 25.07 -5.65
N THR A 2 4.38 25.17 -6.60
CA THR A 2 4.73 24.04 -7.47
C THR A 2 5.55 23.02 -6.68
N LEU A 3 5.19 21.73 -6.80
CA LEU A 3 5.99 20.64 -6.22
C LEU A 3 7.35 20.57 -6.92
N SER A 4 8.41 20.26 -6.17
CA SER A 4 9.75 20.09 -6.76
C SER A 4 9.82 18.89 -7.70
N GLN A 5 8.95 17.90 -7.51
CA GLN A 5 8.75 16.75 -8.38
C GLN A 5 7.28 16.31 -8.27
N ASP A 6 6.66 15.96 -9.39
CA ASP A 6 5.30 15.40 -9.44
C ASP A 6 5.33 14.14 -10.30
N ILE A 7 5.49 12.99 -9.63
CA ILE A 7 5.66 11.71 -10.30
C ILE A 7 4.45 11.33 -11.16
N LEU A 8 3.25 11.80 -10.79
CA LEU A 8 2.05 11.54 -11.56
C LEU A 8 2.00 12.37 -12.84
N ALA A 9 2.45 13.63 -12.79
CA ALA A 9 2.58 14.45 -14.00
C ALA A 9 3.61 13.86 -14.97
N GLU A 10 4.73 13.39 -14.45
CA GLU A 10 5.79 12.76 -15.22
C GLU A 10 5.33 11.46 -15.88
N LEU A 11 4.81 10.50 -15.09
CA LEU A 11 4.45 9.17 -15.58
C LEU A 11 3.20 9.16 -16.47
N ALA A 12 2.32 10.15 -16.33
CA ALA A 12 1.15 10.31 -17.19
C ALA A 12 1.38 11.32 -18.33
N GLU A 13 2.60 11.81 -18.50
CA GLU A 13 2.99 12.78 -19.54
C GLU A 13 2.05 13.99 -19.59
N ILE A 14 1.67 14.50 -18.41
CA ILE A 14 0.74 15.61 -18.29
C ILE A 14 1.44 16.88 -18.77
N ALA A 15 1.05 17.35 -19.96
CA ALA A 15 1.61 18.57 -20.53
C ALA A 15 1.29 19.79 -19.64
N PRO A 16 2.28 20.65 -19.34
CA PRO A 16 2.06 21.90 -18.61
C PRO A 16 1.01 22.78 -19.29
N GLY A 17 0.08 23.34 -18.52
CA GLY A 17 -1.01 24.17 -19.04
C GLY A 17 -2.11 23.40 -19.76
N SER A 18 -2.04 22.06 -19.86
CA SER A 18 -3.15 21.25 -20.37
C SER A 18 -4.39 21.33 -19.47
N PRO A 19 -5.59 20.98 -19.97
CA PRO A 19 -6.79 20.92 -19.13
C PRO A 19 -6.64 20.03 -17.89
N LEU A 20 -5.88 18.93 -18.00
CA LEU A 20 -5.63 18.02 -16.88
C LEU A 20 -4.67 18.63 -15.84
N ASP A 21 -3.62 19.31 -16.28
CA ASP A 21 -2.72 20.05 -15.39
C ASP A 21 -3.48 21.13 -14.59
N GLN A 22 -4.31 21.91 -15.29
CA GLN A 22 -5.15 22.94 -14.66
C GLN A 22 -6.15 22.33 -13.67
N ALA A 23 -6.79 21.21 -14.01
CA ALA A 23 -7.71 20.52 -13.11
C ALA A 23 -7.01 20.01 -11.83
N ARG A 24 -5.76 19.54 -11.94
CA ARG A 24 -4.96 19.12 -10.79
C ARG A 24 -4.49 20.31 -9.93
N ALA A 25 -4.27 21.48 -10.54
CA ALA A 25 -3.97 22.70 -9.81
C ALA A 25 -5.17 23.20 -8.98
N VAL A 26 -6.40 23.04 -9.47
CA VAL A 26 -7.63 23.34 -8.70
C VAL A 26 -7.72 22.47 -7.43
N ARG A 27 -7.22 21.23 -7.49
CA ARG A 27 -7.16 20.29 -6.36
C ARG A 27 -5.75 20.16 -5.79
N ASP A 28 -5.05 21.28 -5.58
CA ASP A 28 -3.66 21.33 -5.10
C ASP A 28 -3.38 20.39 -3.91
N ALA A 29 -4.28 20.35 -2.91
CA ALA A 29 -4.11 19.47 -1.75
C ALA A 29 -4.04 17.98 -2.15
N ALA A 30 -4.89 17.51 -3.06
CA ALA A 30 -4.85 16.12 -3.52
C ALA A 30 -3.55 15.83 -4.28
N THR A 31 -3.09 16.76 -5.11
CA THR A 31 -1.82 16.65 -5.84
C THR A 31 -0.63 16.58 -4.88
N ARG A 32 -0.56 17.48 -3.89
CA ARG A 32 0.50 17.48 -2.88
C ARG A 32 0.48 16.24 -2.00
N HIS A 33 -0.70 15.79 -1.55
CA HIS A 33 -0.79 14.63 -0.68
C HIS A 33 -0.53 13.32 -1.42
N ALA A 34 -0.87 13.20 -2.70
CA ALA A 34 -0.48 12.05 -3.51
C ALA A 34 1.05 11.93 -3.64
N GLN A 35 1.74 13.03 -3.97
CA GLN A 35 3.19 13.07 -4.03
C GLN A 35 3.83 12.80 -2.65
N GLY A 36 3.30 13.40 -1.58
CA GLY A 36 3.79 13.16 -0.22
C GLY A 36 3.59 11.71 0.25
N SER A 37 2.49 11.05 -0.11
CA SER A 37 2.31 9.62 0.17
C SER A 37 3.33 8.75 -0.57
N TYR A 38 3.65 9.08 -1.83
CA TYR A 38 4.71 8.41 -2.57
C TYR A 38 6.06 8.56 -1.86
N GLU A 39 6.41 9.78 -1.45
CA GLU A 39 7.65 10.04 -0.72
C GLU A 39 7.73 9.25 0.60
N VAL A 40 6.67 9.24 1.41
CA VAL A 40 6.65 8.49 2.68
C VAL A 40 6.84 6.99 2.45
N LEU A 41 6.17 6.42 1.43
CA LEU A 41 6.22 4.99 1.16
C LEU A 41 7.58 4.53 0.65
N PHE A 42 8.27 5.35 -0.13
CA PHE A 42 9.43 4.94 -0.93
C PHE A 42 10.76 5.65 -0.61
N SER A 43 10.79 6.59 0.35
CA SER A 43 12.04 7.24 0.79
C SER A 43 12.61 6.69 2.09
N GLN A 44 11.75 6.12 2.96
CA GLN A 44 12.15 5.67 4.29
C GLN A 44 12.50 4.18 4.27
N GLN A 45 13.61 3.82 4.93
CA GLN A 45 13.96 2.43 5.15
C GLN A 45 13.27 1.87 6.38
N ASP A 46 12.87 0.60 6.27
CA ASP A 46 12.15 -0.13 7.30
C ASP A 46 12.62 -1.59 7.24
N ALA A 47 13.03 -2.12 8.38
CA ALA A 47 13.56 -3.48 8.46
C ALA A 47 12.47 -4.54 8.27
N ASP A 48 11.23 -4.25 8.70
CA ASP A 48 10.12 -5.20 8.62
C ASP A 48 9.56 -5.29 7.21
N PHE A 49 9.57 -4.17 6.48
CA PHE A 49 9.15 -4.10 5.08
C PHE A 49 10.08 -3.20 4.25
N PRO A 50 11.20 -3.74 3.75
CA PRO A 50 12.23 -2.97 3.07
C PRO A 50 11.78 -2.43 1.70
N LEU A 51 12.47 -1.40 1.20
CA LEU A 51 12.08 -0.69 -0.04
C LEU A 51 11.98 -1.63 -1.26
N ASP A 52 12.84 -2.62 -1.34
CA ASP A 52 12.85 -3.61 -2.42
C ASP A 52 11.53 -4.39 -2.49
N GLU A 53 11.02 -4.84 -1.36
CA GLU A 53 9.73 -5.49 -1.29
C GLU A 53 8.55 -4.54 -1.54
N ARG A 54 8.65 -3.30 -1.07
CA ARG A 54 7.63 -2.26 -1.34
C ARG A 54 7.50 -1.98 -2.83
N PHE A 55 8.62 -1.78 -3.51
CA PHE A 55 8.66 -1.55 -4.95
C PHE A 55 8.16 -2.77 -5.73
N ALA A 56 8.48 -4.00 -5.28
CA ALA A 56 7.96 -5.22 -5.90
C ALA A 56 6.43 -5.32 -5.80
N VAL A 57 5.87 -5.07 -4.62
CA VAL A 57 4.42 -5.06 -4.41
C VAL A 57 3.77 -3.98 -5.26
N ALA A 58 4.34 -2.77 -5.28
CA ALA A 58 3.83 -1.65 -6.07
C ALA A 58 3.83 -1.96 -7.58
N ALA A 59 4.89 -2.57 -8.12
CA ALA A 59 4.96 -2.99 -9.51
C ALA A 59 3.89 -4.03 -9.88
N LYS A 60 3.69 -5.05 -9.04
CA LYS A 60 2.69 -6.11 -9.28
C LYS A 60 1.26 -5.56 -9.16
N VAL A 61 1.00 -4.67 -8.21
CA VAL A 61 -0.30 -3.98 -8.08
C VAL A 61 -0.54 -3.05 -9.26
N ALA A 62 0.44 -2.25 -9.69
CA ALA A 62 0.32 -1.42 -10.89
C ALA A 62 -0.02 -2.27 -12.13
N LYS A 63 0.60 -3.45 -12.26
CA LYS A 63 0.27 -4.39 -13.34
C LYS A 63 -1.14 -4.98 -13.21
N LEU A 64 -1.63 -5.24 -11.99
CA LEU A 64 -3.02 -5.65 -11.76
C LEU A 64 -4.01 -4.60 -12.29
N HIS A 65 -3.64 -3.32 -12.23
CA HIS A 65 -4.40 -2.20 -12.73
C HIS A 65 -4.12 -1.86 -14.21
N GLN A 66 -3.34 -2.66 -14.93
CA GLN A 66 -2.94 -2.42 -16.32
C GLN A 66 -2.20 -1.07 -16.53
N ALA A 67 -1.56 -0.55 -15.47
CA ALA A 67 -0.78 0.69 -15.52
C ALA A 67 0.69 0.39 -15.85
N ASP A 68 0.97 0.09 -17.12
CA ASP A 68 2.27 -0.45 -17.54
C ASP A 68 3.45 0.51 -17.32
N ALA A 69 3.28 1.81 -17.59
CA ALA A 69 4.32 2.81 -17.33
C ALA A 69 4.66 2.90 -15.83
N LEU A 70 3.64 2.84 -14.97
CA LEU A 70 3.81 2.85 -13.52
C LEU A 70 4.43 1.54 -13.00
N ALA A 71 4.07 0.40 -13.58
CA ALA A 71 4.70 -0.87 -13.25
C ALA A 71 6.18 -0.89 -13.65
N ALA A 72 6.52 -0.34 -14.82
CA ALA A 72 7.89 -0.20 -15.27
C ALA A 72 8.69 0.77 -14.39
N HIS A 73 8.10 1.89 -13.97
CA HIS A 73 8.69 2.81 -13.00
C HIS A 73 9.13 2.09 -11.72
N TYR A 74 8.22 1.34 -11.10
CA TYR A 74 8.54 0.58 -9.89
C TYR A 74 9.54 -0.55 -10.11
N ALA A 75 9.49 -1.24 -11.26
CA ALA A 75 10.46 -2.29 -11.59
C ALA A 75 11.87 -1.74 -11.88
N GLY A 76 11.97 -0.50 -12.36
CA GLY A 76 13.21 0.20 -12.69
C GLY A 76 14.14 0.44 -11.50
N PHE A 77 13.65 0.33 -10.26
CA PHE A 77 14.45 0.43 -9.04
C PHE A 77 15.31 -0.82 -8.75
N GLY A 78 15.38 -1.79 -9.68
CA GLY A 78 16.46 -2.79 -9.73
C GLY A 78 16.19 -4.08 -8.95
N LEU A 79 14.98 -4.62 -9.05
CA LEU A 79 14.58 -5.82 -8.31
C LEU A 79 14.74 -7.09 -9.14
N ALA A 80 15.66 -7.96 -8.75
CA ALA A 80 15.56 -9.38 -9.09
C ALA A 80 14.24 -9.90 -8.51
N ASP A 81 13.38 -10.56 -9.30
CA ASP A 81 11.99 -10.93 -8.95
C ASP A 81 11.88 -11.37 -7.49
N PRO A 82 11.51 -10.46 -6.56
CA PRO A 82 11.70 -10.70 -5.15
C PRO A 82 10.37 -11.20 -4.62
N THR A 83 9.68 -12.07 -5.37
CA THR A 83 8.47 -12.71 -4.89
C THR A 83 8.91 -13.76 -3.87
N THR A 84 9.31 -13.27 -2.70
CA THR A 84 9.67 -14.08 -1.55
C THR A 84 8.43 -14.82 -1.07
N ASP A 85 8.63 -15.94 -0.37
CA ASP A 85 7.53 -16.73 0.19
C ASP A 85 6.57 -15.90 1.06
N ARG A 86 7.05 -14.80 1.66
CA ARG A 86 6.22 -13.87 2.43
C ARG A 86 5.38 -12.93 1.56
N LEU A 87 5.82 -12.55 0.36
CA LEU A 87 5.06 -11.64 -0.52
C LEU A 87 3.95 -12.33 -1.32
N VAL A 88 4.04 -13.63 -1.60
CA VAL A 88 2.96 -14.37 -2.28
C VAL A 88 1.59 -14.18 -1.60
N PRO A 89 1.43 -14.42 -0.29
CA PRO A 89 0.15 -14.20 0.38
C PRO A 89 -0.22 -12.71 0.49
N ALA A 90 0.76 -11.81 0.60
CA ALA A 90 0.53 -10.37 0.62
C ALA A 90 -0.10 -9.89 -0.70
N LEU A 91 0.41 -10.33 -1.84
CA LEU A 91 -0.12 -10.02 -3.17
C LEU A 91 -1.51 -10.63 -3.37
N ALA A 92 -1.74 -11.84 -2.89
CA ALA A 92 -3.06 -12.47 -2.91
C ALA A 92 -4.08 -11.67 -2.08
N PHE A 93 -3.67 -11.18 -0.91
CA PHE A 93 -4.50 -10.31 -0.07
C PHE A 93 -4.72 -8.93 -0.67
N ALA A 94 -3.71 -8.32 -1.30
CA ALA A 94 -3.85 -7.06 -2.03
C ALA A 94 -4.88 -7.17 -3.16
N ARG A 95 -4.87 -8.28 -3.90
CA ARG A 95 -5.90 -8.57 -4.91
C ARG A 95 -7.29 -8.70 -4.29
N LEU A 96 -7.40 -9.35 -3.12
CA LEU A 96 -8.67 -9.46 -2.39
C LEU A 96 -9.19 -8.07 -1.96
N LEU A 97 -8.34 -7.22 -1.39
CA LEU A 97 -8.67 -5.85 -1.00
C LEU A 97 -9.19 -5.05 -2.21
N HIS A 98 -8.54 -5.21 -3.36
CA HIS A 98 -8.87 -4.45 -4.55
C HIS A 98 -10.16 -4.93 -5.24
N LEU A 99 -10.30 -6.24 -5.46
CA LEU A 99 -11.41 -6.81 -6.25
C LEU A 99 -12.64 -7.18 -5.40
N HIS A 100 -12.44 -7.46 -4.11
CA HIS A 100 -13.48 -7.96 -3.23
C HIS A 100 -13.37 -7.34 -1.81
N PRO A 101 -13.43 -6.00 -1.66
CA PRO A 101 -13.21 -5.32 -0.38
C PRO A 101 -14.22 -5.73 0.71
N ARG A 102 -15.45 -6.11 0.34
CA ARG A 102 -16.42 -6.64 1.32
C ARG A 102 -16.01 -7.99 1.91
N ARG A 103 -15.12 -8.74 1.24
CA ARG A 103 -14.65 -10.06 1.67
C ARG A 103 -13.29 -10.01 2.37
N SER A 104 -12.61 -8.86 2.41
CA SER A 104 -11.32 -8.67 3.09
C SER A 104 -11.50 -8.38 4.58
N TYR A 105 -12.15 -9.29 5.30
CA TYR A 105 -12.32 -9.18 6.75
C TYR A 105 -10.98 -9.34 7.49
N PRO A 106 -10.79 -8.72 8.68
CA PRO A 106 -9.53 -8.78 9.44
C PRO A 106 -8.99 -10.19 9.69
N ARG A 107 -9.86 -11.19 9.90
CA ARG A 107 -9.47 -12.60 10.02
C ARG A 107 -8.69 -13.13 8.81
N ARG A 108 -8.93 -12.58 7.61
CA ARG A 108 -8.17 -12.92 6.41
C ARG A 108 -6.82 -12.24 6.35
N ALA A 109 -6.54 -11.19 7.12
CA ALA A 109 -5.19 -10.63 7.23
C ALA A 109 -4.30 -11.42 8.21
N ALA A 110 -4.88 -12.13 9.18
CA ALA A 110 -4.16 -12.83 10.25
C ALA A 110 -3.14 -13.90 9.79
N HIS A 111 -3.21 -14.36 8.54
CA HIS A 111 -2.22 -15.30 8.00
C HIS A 111 -0.95 -14.62 7.47
N LEU A 112 -0.99 -13.30 7.26
CA LEU A 112 0.16 -12.49 6.85
C LEU A 112 1.16 -12.35 8.02
N ASN A 113 0.65 -12.18 9.24
CA ASN A 113 1.41 -12.16 10.50
C ASN A 113 2.36 -13.37 10.63
N ARG A 114 1.83 -14.57 10.40
CA ARG A 114 2.62 -15.83 10.41
C ARG A 114 3.75 -15.88 9.37
N ARG A 115 3.79 -14.95 8.42
CA ARG A 115 4.83 -14.82 7.39
C ARG A 115 5.75 -13.62 7.63
N GLY A 116 5.71 -13.02 8.82
CA GLY A 116 6.53 -11.86 9.20
C GLY A 116 6.00 -10.54 8.65
N LEU A 117 4.73 -10.48 8.22
CA LEU A 117 4.02 -9.25 7.87
C LEU A 117 3.06 -8.90 9.00
N GLU A 118 3.62 -8.45 10.12
CA GLU A 118 2.84 -7.98 11.26
C GLU A 118 2.28 -6.59 10.98
N PRO A 119 1.08 -6.25 11.51
CA PRO A 119 0.59 -4.88 11.44
C PRO A 119 1.59 -3.97 12.16
N ALA A 120 2.13 -2.99 11.43
CA ALA A 120 3.09 -2.05 11.98
C ALA A 120 2.42 -1.25 13.12
N GLY A 121 2.68 -1.67 14.36
CA GLY A 121 2.18 -1.04 15.57
C GLY A 121 2.93 0.26 15.87
N HIS A 122 2.85 1.25 14.99
CA HIS A 122 3.42 2.56 15.26
C HIS A 122 2.46 3.37 16.15
N CYS A 123 2.52 3.14 17.46
CA CYS A 123 2.00 4.11 18.42
C CYS A 123 2.97 5.29 18.45
N HIS A 124 2.54 6.43 17.91
CA HIS A 124 3.27 7.68 18.01
C HIS A 124 3.49 8.00 19.51
N PRO A 125 4.71 8.37 19.96
CA PRO A 125 5.03 8.56 21.40
C PRO A 125 4.33 9.74 22.08
N GLY A 126 3.26 10.30 21.50
CA GLY A 126 2.41 11.36 22.08
C GLY A 126 0.93 11.00 22.19
N ALA A 127 0.52 9.76 21.89
CA ALA A 127 -0.88 9.34 22.01
C ALA A 127 -1.26 9.02 23.46
N THR A 128 -1.42 10.06 24.30
CA THR A 128 -2.13 9.92 25.57
C THR A 128 -3.63 9.72 25.30
N GLY A 129 -4.04 8.46 25.15
CA GLY A 129 -5.45 8.11 25.03
C GLY A 129 -5.72 6.79 24.30
N GLY A 130 -5.66 5.68 25.03
CA GLY A 130 -6.60 4.54 24.92
C GLY A 130 -6.83 3.79 23.60
N LEU A 131 -6.13 4.07 22.50
CA LEU A 131 -6.42 3.44 21.19
C LEU A 131 -5.35 2.45 20.70
N CYS A 132 -4.30 2.19 21.47
CA CYS A 132 -3.28 1.18 21.16
C CYS A 132 -3.63 -0.23 21.68
N GLN A 133 -4.91 -0.60 21.73
CA GLN A 133 -5.32 -1.97 22.05
C GLN A 133 -5.68 -2.69 20.74
N LEU A 134 -4.76 -3.52 20.22
CA LEU A 134 -5.14 -4.56 19.27
C LEU A 134 -6.22 -5.44 19.93
N PRO A 135 -7.32 -5.80 19.23
CA PRO A 135 -8.29 -6.71 19.81
C PRO A 135 -7.64 -8.10 19.98
N GLU A 136 -7.52 -8.54 21.23
CA GLU A 136 -7.21 -9.93 21.60
C GLU A 136 -8.10 -10.89 20.79
N PRO A 137 -7.55 -11.98 20.21
CA PRO A 137 -8.36 -12.93 19.47
C PRO A 137 -9.29 -13.66 20.44
N THR A 138 -10.55 -13.23 20.51
CA THR A 138 -11.59 -13.97 21.23
C THR A 138 -11.63 -15.40 20.70
N ALA A 139 -11.28 -16.34 21.57
CA ALA A 139 -11.34 -17.77 21.32
C ALA A 139 -12.72 -18.12 20.76
N ALA A 140 -12.73 -18.80 19.60
CA ALA A 140 -13.93 -19.34 19.01
C ALA A 140 -14.56 -20.35 19.98
N GLY A 141 -15.73 -20.02 20.53
CA GLY A 141 -16.59 -20.98 21.21
C GLY A 141 -17.08 -22.06 20.23
N PRO A 142 -17.33 -23.30 20.71
CA PRO A 142 -17.60 -24.44 19.85
C PRO A 142 -18.92 -24.26 19.10
N ALA A 143 -18.90 -24.69 17.84
CA ALA A 143 -20.06 -24.77 16.96
C ALA A 143 -21.19 -25.55 17.65
N GLY A 144 -22.32 -24.87 17.86
CA GLY A 144 -23.57 -25.51 18.26
C GLY A 144 -24.05 -26.45 17.16
N ALA A 145 -24.27 -27.69 17.55
CA ALA A 145 -25.03 -28.68 16.80
C ALA A 145 -26.49 -28.25 16.69
N GLU A 146 -27.09 -28.42 15.51
CA GLU A 146 -28.52 -28.68 15.40
C GLU A 146 -28.77 -29.80 14.38
N PRO A 147 -29.78 -30.66 14.63
CA PRO A 147 -30.11 -31.84 13.83
C PRO A 147 -30.89 -31.55 12.54
#